data_AF-A0A318XIB0-F1
#
_entry.id   AF-A0A318XIB0-F1
#
_cell.length_a   1.000
_cell.length_b   1.000
_cell.length_c   1.000
_cell.angle_alpha   90.00
_cell.angle_beta   90.00
_cell.angle_gamma   90.00
#
_symmetry.space_group_name_H-M   'P 1'
#
loop_
_entity.id
_entity.type
_entity.pdbx_description
1 polymer ?
#
loop_
_entity_poly.entity_id
_entity_poly.type
_entity_poly.pdbx_seq_one_letter_code
_entity_poly.pdbx_strand_id
1 'polypeptide(L)'
;MSSRMLTVSSVYPNSCIKPVPAVRVQGKWLENIGFHVGCKVEIYESDGEITIKLAESDCNTSKSSETAENKKNSPKNSKSKKQTQTRGRKVLYG
;
A
#
# COMPACT_ATOMS: atom_id res chain seq x y z
N MET A 1 3.76 5.75 22.77
CA MET A 1 2.50 5.77 21.99
C MET A 1 2.54 6.95 21.04
N SER A 2 2.21 6.76 19.75
CA SER A 2 2.12 7.86 18.78
C SER A 2 0.64 8.20 18.58
N SER A 3 0.26 9.46 18.79
CA SER A 3 -1.11 9.94 18.56
C SER A 3 -1.22 10.55 17.16
N ARG A 4 -2.33 10.26 16.45
CA ARG A 4 -2.65 10.81 15.14
C ARG A 4 -4.07 11.32 15.18
N MET A 5 -4.26 12.62 14.95
CA MET A 5 -5.59 13.22 14.86
C MET A 5 -6.08 13.13 13.42
N LEU A 6 -7.27 12.57 13.23
CA LEU A 6 -7.94 12.46 11.94
C LEU A 6 -9.28 13.19 12.00
N THR A 7 -9.69 13.76 10.87
CA THR A 7 -11.01 14.36 10.72
C THR A 7 -11.97 13.31 10.18
N VAL A 8 -13.15 13.19 10.78
CA VAL A 8 -14.23 12.36 10.25
C VAL A 8 -14.65 12.94 8.90
N SER A 9 -14.50 12.14 7.87
CA SER A 9 -14.87 12.47 6.50
C SER A 9 -16.24 11.90 6.16
N SER A 10 -16.74 12.26 4.99
CA SER A 10 -17.98 11.75 4.44
C SER A 10 -17.68 10.84 3.25
N VAL A 11 -18.37 9.69 3.16
CA VAL A 11 -18.30 8.80 2.00
C VAL A 11 -19.69 8.44 1.51
N TYR A 12 -19.88 8.34 0.20
CA TYR A 12 -21.10 7.81 -0.41
C TYR A 12 -20.87 6.33 -0.72
N PRO A 13 -21.43 5.39 0.08
CA PRO A 13 -21.33 3.99 -0.28
C PRO A 13 -22.17 3.75 -1.54
N ASN A 14 -21.71 2.84 -2.40
CA ASN A 14 -22.30 2.60 -3.73
C ASN A 14 -23.80 2.27 -3.72
N SER A 15 -24.35 1.89 -2.56
CA SER A 15 -25.75 1.52 -2.34
C SER A 15 -26.59 2.61 -1.68
N CYS A 16 -26.04 3.76 -1.29
CA CYS A 16 -26.77 4.80 -0.56
C CYS A 16 -26.68 6.17 -1.24
N ILE A 17 -27.83 6.83 -1.31
CA ILE A 17 -27.96 8.21 -1.81
C ILE A 17 -27.40 9.22 -0.79
N LYS A 18 -27.31 8.84 0.48
CA LYS A 18 -26.84 9.71 1.56
C LYS A 18 -25.40 9.39 1.95
N PRO A 19 -24.59 10.43 2.25
CA PRO A 19 -23.26 10.22 2.77
C PRO A 19 -23.29 9.60 4.17
N VAL A 20 -22.32 8.75 4.47
CA VAL A 20 -22.08 8.20 5.80
C VAL A 20 -20.74 8.68 6.37
N PRO A 21 -20.61 8.79 7.70
CA PRO A 21 -19.34 9.11 8.35
C PRO A 21 -18.27 8.05 8.06
N ALA A 22 -17.03 8.47 7.83
CA ALA A 22 -15.91 7.60 7.56
C ALA A 22 -14.60 8.13 8.12
N VAL A 23 -13.80 7.25 8.71
CA VAL A 23 -12.42 7.52 9.12
C VAL A 23 -11.49 6.64 8.29
N ARG A 24 -10.44 7.25 7.70
CA ARG A 24 -9.46 6.54 6.88
C ARG A 24 -8.12 6.52 7.60
N VAL A 25 -7.67 5.33 8.01
CA VAL A 25 -6.37 5.12 8.63
C VAL A 25 -5.43 4.57 7.56
N GLN A 26 -4.39 5.33 7.20
CA GLN A 26 -3.46 4.98 6.13
C GLN A 26 -2.01 5.26 6.55
N GLY A 27 -1.09 4.49 5.98
CA GLY A 27 0.35 4.74 6.05
C GLY A 27 1.17 3.50 6.42
N LYS A 28 2.47 3.56 6.12
CA LYS A 28 3.44 2.48 6.38
C LYS A 28 3.55 2.08 7.85
N TRP A 29 3.11 2.95 8.76
CA TRP A 29 3.12 2.67 10.19
C TRP A 29 2.16 1.54 10.58
N LEU A 30 1.10 1.29 9.79
CA LEU A 30 0.20 0.16 9.99
C LEU A 30 0.94 -1.18 9.82
N GLU A 31 1.77 -1.30 8.79
CA GLU A 31 2.61 -2.49 8.57
C GLU A 31 3.56 -2.72 9.75
N ASN A 32 4.18 -1.65 10.26
CA ASN A 32 5.10 -1.73 11.40
C ASN A 32 4.44 -2.22 12.70
N ILE A 33 3.11 -2.08 12.85
CA ILE A 33 2.35 -2.58 14.01
C ILE A 33 1.62 -3.90 13.70
N GLY A 34 1.92 -4.54 12.55
CA GLY A 34 1.41 -5.86 12.19
C GLY A 34 0.19 -5.87 11.27
N PHE A 35 -0.34 -4.71 10.90
CA PHE A 35 -1.46 -4.60 9.96
C PHE A 35 -0.95 -4.68 8.52
N HIS A 36 -0.85 -5.91 8.02
CA HIS A 36 -0.44 -6.20 6.66
C HIS A 36 -1.65 -6.26 5.72
N VAL A 37 -1.40 -6.05 4.43
CA VAL A 37 -2.42 -6.22 3.39
C VAL A 37 -2.89 -7.68 3.38
N GLY A 38 -4.20 -7.89 3.46
CA GLY A 38 -4.83 -9.21 3.51
C GLY A 38 -5.10 -9.74 4.92
N CYS A 39 -4.55 -9.12 5.97
CA CYS A 39 -4.92 -9.45 7.34
C CYS A 39 -6.35 -9.00 7.63
N LYS A 40 -7.10 -9.87 8.32
CA LYS A 40 -8.40 -9.51 8.88
C LYS A 40 -8.21 -8.73 10.17
N VAL A 41 -9.16 -7.84 10.43
CA VAL A 41 -9.19 -7.00 11.63
C VAL A 41 -10.54 -7.12 12.29
N GLU A 42 -10.54 -7.06 13.61
CA GLU A 42 -11.73 -6.98 14.44
C GLU A 42 -11.94 -5.52 14.85
N ILE A 43 -13.18 -5.07 14.73
CA ILE A 43 -13.59 -3.73 15.12
C ILE A 43 -14.55 -3.89 16.29
N TYR A 44 -14.26 -3.19 17.38
CA TYR A 44 -15.11 -3.09 18.55
C TYR A 44 -15.55 -1.65 18.72
N GLU A 45 -16.85 -1.44 18.81
CA GLU A 45 -17.47 -0.15 19.07
C GLU A 45 -17.95 -0.02 20.52
N SER A 46 -17.74 1.17 21.07
CA SER A 46 -18.30 1.64 22.33
C SER A 46 -18.66 3.12 22.21
N ASP A 47 -19.35 3.68 23.20
CA ASP A 47 -19.79 5.07 23.18
C ASP A 47 -18.59 6.04 23.07
N GLY A 48 -18.38 6.59 21.87
CA GLY A 48 -17.29 7.53 21.58
C GLY A 48 -15.93 6.89 21.30
N GLU A 49 -15.83 5.56 21.26
CA GLU A 49 -14.58 4.84 21.07
C GLU A 49 -14.72 3.72 20.03
N ILE A 50 -13.67 3.58 19.21
CA ILE A 50 -13.54 2.50 18.23
C ILE A 50 -12.17 1.88 18.45
N THR A 51 -12.16 0.60 18.79
CA THR A 51 -10.94 -0.19 18.94
C THR A 51 -10.78 -1.12 17.74
N ILE A 52 -9.66 -1.01 17.05
CA ILE A 52 -9.30 -1.87 15.91
C ILE A 52 -8.18 -2.81 16.35
N LYS A 53 -8.41 -4.13 16.24
CA LYS A 53 -7.43 -5.18 16.59
C LYS A 53 -7.19 -6.10 15.40
N LEU A 54 -6.03 -6.75 15.37
CA LEU A 54 -5.76 -7.81 14.40
C LEU A 54 -6.55 -9.07 14.79
N ALA A 55 -7.21 -9.69 13.82
CA ALA A 55 -7.81 -11.00 14.04
C ALA A 55 -6.71 -12.05 14.10
N GLU A 56 -6.74 -12.92 15.12
CA GLU A 56 -5.70 -13.94 15.36
C GLU A 56 -5.63 -15.02 14.27
N SER A 57 -6.68 -15.13 13.44
CA SER A 57 -6.94 -16.33 12.65
C SER A 57 -6.23 -16.41 11.30
N ASP A 58 -5.73 -15.31 10.70
CA ASP A 58 -5.37 -15.34 9.26
C ASP A 58 -4.20 -14.41 8.83
N CYS A 59 -3.25 -14.06 9.70
CA CYS A 59 -2.03 -13.35 9.28
C CYS A 59 -0.92 -14.30 8.80
N ASN A 60 -1.21 -15.15 7.79
CA ASN A 60 -0.17 -15.92 7.09
C ASN A 60 0.60 -15.04 6.09
N THR A 61 1.26 -14.00 6.59
CA THR A 61 2.35 -13.37 5.85
C THR A 61 3.62 -14.14 6.16
N SER A 62 3.99 -14.99 5.19
CA SER A 62 5.29 -15.64 5.05
C SER A 62 6.43 -14.88 5.73
N LYS A 63 7.09 -15.54 6.69
CA LYS A 63 8.37 -15.11 7.25
C LYS A 63 9.37 -14.83 6.13
N SER A 64 9.61 -13.57 5.83
CA SER A 64 10.83 -13.04 5.25
C SER A 64 11.01 -11.68 5.93
N SER A 65 12.01 -11.40 6.75
CA SER A 65 13.36 -11.95 6.81
C SER A 65 13.97 -11.56 8.15
N GLU A 66 14.63 -12.51 8.78
CA GLU A 66 15.66 -12.25 9.79
C GLU A 66 16.80 -11.39 9.21
N THR A 67 17.39 -10.64 10.13
CA THR A 67 18.56 -9.76 10.04
C THR A 67 19.76 -10.36 9.29
N ALA A 68 20.40 -9.55 8.43
CA ALA A 68 21.82 -9.69 8.11
C ALA A 68 22.47 -8.33 7.86
N GLU A 69 23.41 -7.96 8.73
CA GLU A 69 24.35 -6.85 8.60
C GLU A 69 25.28 -7.00 7.36
N ASN A 70 25.34 -5.93 6.57
CA ASN A 70 26.54 -5.17 6.16
C ASN A 70 27.85 -5.92 5.75
N LYS A 71 28.22 -5.90 4.45
CA LYS A 71 29.38 -5.14 3.87
C LYS A 71 29.74 -5.57 2.44
N LYS A 72 30.13 -4.53 1.66
CA LYS A 72 31.13 -4.51 0.56
C LYS A 72 30.84 -5.24 -0.76
N ASN A 73 30.56 -4.45 -1.80
CA ASN A 73 31.50 -4.08 -2.87
C ASN A 73 30.80 -3.91 -4.23
N SER A 74 30.87 -2.69 -4.77
CA SER A 74 30.80 -2.43 -6.22
C SER A 74 32.01 -3.08 -6.92
N PRO A 75 31.93 -3.49 -8.20
CA PRO A 75 32.28 -2.52 -9.26
C PRO A 75 31.55 -2.66 -10.62
N LYS A 76 31.29 -1.49 -11.20
CA LYS A 76 31.56 -1.06 -12.60
C LYS A 76 31.18 -1.96 -13.79
N ASN A 77 30.24 -1.41 -14.57
CA ASN A 77 30.40 -1.00 -15.98
C ASN A 77 30.26 -2.07 -17.10
N SER A 78 29.24 -1.88 -17.94
CA SER A 78 29.37 -1.80 -19.42
C SER A 78 27.99 -1.47 -20.02
N LYS A 79 27.74 -0.20 -20.36
CA LYS A 79 27.65 0.28 -21.74
C LYS A 79 27.13 -0.74 -22.76
N SER A 80 25.93 -0.49 -23.29
CA SER A 80 25.68 -0.56 -24.73
C SER A 80 24.50 0.33 -25.13
N LYS A 81 24.86 1.48 -25.72
CA LYS A 81 24.00 2.26 -26.62
C LYS A 81 23.59 1.36 -27.80
N LYS A 82 22.33 1.43 -28.23
CA LYS A 82 22.03 1.33 -29.66
C LYS A 82 20.93 2.31 -30.04
N GLN A 83 21.34 3.22 -30.91
CA GLN A 83 20.62 4.32 -31.53
C GLN A 83 20.53 3.97 -33.01
N THR A 84 19.34 3.88 -33.60
CA THR A 84 19.09 4.01 -35.05
C THR A 84 17.58 4.24 -35.22
N GLN A 85 17.07 5.46 -35.40
CA GLN A 85 17.04 6.34 -36.58
C GLN A 85 16.24 5.79 -37.78
N THR A 86 15.08 6.43 -38.01
CA THR A 86 14.35 6.69 -39.27
C THR A 86 14.07 5.56 -40.27
N ARG A 87 12.80 5.45 -40.68
CA ARG A 87 12.34 5.96 -41.99
C ARG A 87 10.81 5.87 -42.11
N GLY A 88 10.19 7.01 -42.38
CA GLY A 88 8.78 7.07 -42.76
C GLY A 88 8.53 6.29 -44.04
N ARG A 89 7.41 5.57 -44.07
CA ARG A 89 6.94 4.85 -45.25
C ARG A 89 5.60 5.47 -45.64
N LYS A 90 5.65 6.36 -46.65
CA LYS A 90 4.49 6.71 -47.48
C LYS A 90 3.92 5.42 -48.07
N VAL A 91 2.61 5.24 -47.99
CA VAL A 91 1.89 4.29 -48.83
C VAL A 91 0.81 5.09 -49.57
N LEU A 92 0.96 5.16 -50.89
CA LEU A 92 -0.04 5.60 -51.85
C LEU A 92 -0.66 4.37 -52.49
N TYR A 93 -1.86 4.59 -53.03
CA TYR A 93 -2.68 3.80 -53.97
C TYR A 93 -3.87 3.03 -53.40
N GLY A 94 -5.03 3.35 -53.98
CA GLY A 94 -6.37 2.85 -53.77
C GLY A 94 -7.36 3.95 -54.11
#